data_AF-A0A1V5Z2Z9-F1
#
_entry.id   AF-A0A1V5Z2Z9-F1
#
_cell.length_a   1.000
_cell.length_b   1.000
_cell.length_c   1.000
_cell.angle_alpha   90.00
_cell.angle_beta   90.00
_cell.angle_gamma   90.00
#
_symmetry.space_group_name_H-M   'P 1'
#
loop_
_entity.id
_entity.type
_entity.pdbx_description
1 polymer ?
#
loop_
_entity_poly.entity_id
_entity_poly.type
_entity_poly.pdbx_seq_one_letter_code
_entity_poly.pdbx_strand_id
1 'polypeptide(L)'
;MHNPALVRDYEAEKRLVYMKDISFDAKGHPVILVITSAAYEPGPKGDPRIWTLVRWTGTEWTFTEVTTSDHNYDMGSLYIEPAGVWRIIAPTEPGPQKWGTGGEMVLWLSKDDGGTWTKELDITHGSLRNHAYARRPVNAHPDFYAFWADGNPDGFSESHLYFTNKNGDEVWELPYEMVEDEAKPKAL
;
A
#
# COMPACT_ATOMS: atom_id res chain seq x y z
N MET A 1 20.47 15.60 -14.68
CA MET A 1 19.85 15.46 -16.03
C MET A 1 18.89 16.63 -16.23
N HIS A 2 18.65 17.20 -17.43
CA HIS A 2 17.65 18.27 -17.62
C HIS A 2 16.68 17.87 -18.74
N ASN A 3 15.46 17.54 -18.35
CA ASN A 3 14.35 17.19 -19.24
C ASN A 3 13.13 18.02 -18.81
N PRO A 4 12.44 18.75 -19.72
CA PRO A 4 11.23 19.50 -19.39
C PRO A 4 10.11 18.66 -18.73
N ALA A 5 10.11 17.34 -18.93
CA ALA A 5 9.14 16.43 -18.32
C ALA A 5 9.57 15.88 -16.94
N LEU A 6 10.75 16.28 -16.43
CA LEU A 6 11.25 15.80 -15.15
C LEU A 6 10.43 16.40 -13.99
N VAL A 7 9.75 15.54 -13.23
CA VAL A 7 8.97 15.94 -12.05
C VAL A 7 9.87 16.14 -10.83
N ARG A 8 10.79 15.20 -10.57
CA ARG A 8 11.74 15.24 -9.46
C ARG A 8 12.98 14.41 -9.76
N ASP A 9 14.16 14.93 -9.44
CA ASP A 9 15.45 14.26 -9.66
C ASP A 9 15.87 13.47 -8.41
N TYR A 10 15.27 12.29 -8.21
CA TYR A 10 15.59 11.43 -7.05
C TYR A 10 17.05 10.93 -7.08
N GLU A 11 17.67 10.82 -8.25
CA GLU A 11 19.09 10.44 -8.38
C GLU A 11 19.98 11.51 -7.75
N ALA A 12 19.74 12.79 -8.07
CA ALA A 12 20.46 13.91 -7.46
C ALA A 12 20.26 13.97 -5.93
N GLU A 13 19.08 13.56 -5.45
CA GLU A 13 18.76 13.44 -4.02
C GLU A 13 19.37 12.18 -3.37
N LYS A 14 20.04 11.31 -4.14
CA LYS A 14 20.56 10.01 -3.69
C LYS A 14 19.47 9.10 -3.11
N ARG A 15 18.29 9.15 -3.73
CA ARG A 15 17.12 8.35 -3.38
C ARG A 15 16.76 7.40 -4.53
N LEU A 16 16.50 6.15 -4.19
CA LEU A 16 15.79 5.22 -5.07
C LEU A 16 14.29 5.52 -4.98
N VAL A 17 13.55 5.25 -6.05
CA VAL A 17 12.10 5.46 -6.13
C VAL A 17 11.43 4.22 -6.69
N TYR A 18 10.38 3.77 -6.02
CA TYR A 18 9.61 2.57 -6.36
C TYR A 18 8.14 2.97 -6.51
N MET A 19 7.60 2.89 -7.73
CA MET A 19 6.18 3.18 -7.96
C MET A 19 5.31 2.09 -7.33
N LYS A 20 4.22 2.52 -6.70
CA LYS A 20 3.25 1.64 -6.04
C LYS A 20 1.93 1.65 -6.77
N ASP A 21 1.36 2.82 -6.95
CA ASP A 21 0.10 2.96 -7.66
C ASP A 21 0.03 4.29 -8.41
N ILE A 22 -0.85 4.34 -9.40
CA ILE A 22 -1.18 5.56 -10.14
C ILE A 22 -2.69 5.64 -10.33
N SER A 23 -3.22 6.84 -10.14
CA SER A 23 -4.62 7.15 -10.34
C SER A 23 -4.78 8.59 -10.83
N PHE A 24 -6.02 9.03 -10.97
CA PHE A 24 -6.38 10.40 -11.32
C PHE A 24 -7.36 10.96 -10.31
N ASP A 25 -7.20 12.24 -9.97
CA ASP A 25 -8.19 12.96 -9.17
C ASP A 25 -9.46 13.27 -9.97
N ALA A 26 -10.47 13.83 -9.31
CA ALA A 26 -11.75 14.16 -9.94
C ALA A 26 -11.64 15.17 -11.11
N LYS A 27 -10.52 15.88 -11.24
CA LYS A 27 -10.22 16.80 -12.35
C LYS A 27 -9.37 16.14 -13.44
N GLY A 28 -9.04 14.84 -13.30
CA GLY A 28 -8.20 14.11 -14.23
C GLY A 28 -6.71 14.39 -14.05
N HIS A 29 -6.29 14.97 -12.92
CA HIS A 29 -4.87 15.18 -12.66
C HIS A 29 -4.21 13.91 -12.11
N PRO A 30 -2.98 13.57 -12.55
CA PRO A 30 -2.29 12.38 -12.08
C PRO A 30 -1.95 12.46 -10.59
N VAL A 31 -2.18 11.34 -9.90
CA VAL A 31 -1.82 11.08 -8.51
C VAL A 31 -1.02 9.78 -8.47
N ILE A 32 0.18 9.83 -7.91
CA ILE A 32 1.14 8.71 -7.92
C ILE A 32 1.53 8.42 -6.47
N LEU A 33 1.52 7.15 -6.10
CA LEU A 33 2.04 6.68 -4.82
C LEU A 33 3.40 6.03 -5.05
N VAL A 34 4.42 6.47 -4.31
CA VAL A 34 5.78 5.94 -4.40
C VAL A 34 6.34 5.61 -3.02
N ILE A 35 7.30 4.68 -2.97
CA ILE A 35 8.24 4.57 -1.85
C ILE A 35 9.58 5.09 -2.31
N THR A 36 10.25 5.87 -1.46
CA THR A 36 11.65 6.28 -1.69
C THR A 36 12.56 5.78 -0.59
N SER A 37 13.83 5.52 -0.89
CA SER A 37 14.82 5.03 0.09
C SER A 37 16.25 5.35 -0.32
N ALA A 38 17.21 5.19 0.58
CA ALA A 38 18.64 5.42 0.29
C ALA A 38 19.40 4.16 -0.16
N ALA A 39 18.78 2.99 -0.16
CA ALA A 39 19.39 1.72 -0.59
C ALA A 39 18.34 0.72 -1.09
N TYR A 40 18.75 -0.22 -1.94
CA TYR A 40 17.85 -1.23 -2.51
C TYR A 40 17.63 -2.43 -1.58
N GLU A 41 18.56 -2.68 -0.67
CA GLU A 41 18.53 -3.78 0.30
C GLU A 41 17.31 -3.67 1.23
N PRO A 42 16.84 -4.78 1.83
CA PRO A 42 15.92 -4.76 2.97
C PRO A 42 16.46 -3.95 4.16
N GLY A 43 15.60 -3.57 5.10
CA GLY A 43 15.98 -2.77 6.27
C GLY A 43 17.09 -3.39 7.14
N PRO A 44 17.75 -2.60 8.02
CA PRO A 44 17.53 -1.17 8.28
C PRO A 44 18.31 -0.25 7.32
N LYS A 45 19.26 -0.81 6.55
CA LYS A 45 20.06 -0.01 5.61
C LYS A 45 19.14 0.61 4.56
N GLY A 46 19.35 1.89 4.27
CA GLY A 46 18.50 2.62 3.32
C GLY A 46 17.30 3.35 3.95
N ASP A 47 17.08 3.20 5.26
CA ASP A 47 16.11 4.02 5.99
C ASP A 47 16.44 5.53 5.87
N PRO A 48 15.42 6.41 5.92
CA PRO A 48 14.00 6.07 5.98
C PRO A 48 13.45 5.64 4.61
N ARG A 49 12.55 4.65 4.61
CA ARG A 49 11.70 4.32 3.46
C ARG A 49 10.39 5.06 3.60
N ILE A 50 10.16 6.02 2.72
CA ILE A 50 9.08 7.00 2.86
C ILE A 50 8.04 6.72 1.78
N TRP A 51 6.81 6.46 2.18
CA TRP A 51 5.65 6.46 1.30
C TRP A 51 5.24 7.91 1.02
N THR A 52 5.28 8.30 -0.25
CA THR A 52 4.99 9.66 -0.68
C THR A 52 3.90 9.66 -1.74
N LEU A 53 2.89 10.50 -1.53
CA LEU A 53 1.92 10.85 -2.54
C LEU A 53 2.47 12.00 -3.39
N VAL A 54 2.52 11.81 -4.70
CA VAL A 54 2.97 12.79 -5.68
C VAL A 54 1.77 13.15 -6.55
N ARG A 55 1.36 14.42 -6.54
CA ARG A 55 0.13 14.85 -7.23
C ARG A 55 0.40 16.08 -8.08
N TRP A 56 -0.18 16.09 -9.28
CA TRP A 56 -0.31 17.32 -10.06
C TRP A 56 -1.59 18.06 -9.66
N THR A 57 -1.51 19.35 -9.35
CA THR A 57 -2.68 20.16 -8.95
C THR A 57 -3.38 20.83 -10.14
N GLY A 58 -2.80 20.74 -11.33
CA GLY A 58 -3.15 21.56 -12.50
C GLY A 58 -2.10 22.64 -12.79
N THR A 59 -1.33 23.04 -11.78
CA THR A 59 -0.32 24.12 -11.87
C THR A 59 1.04 23.72 -11.32
N GLU A 60 1.09 22.83 -10.34
CA GLU A 60 2.34 22.38 -9.72
C GLU A 60 2.27 20.93 -9.26
N TRP A 61 3.44 20.33 -9.01
CA TRP A 61 3.57 19.02 -8.39
C TRP A 61 3.73 19.17 -6.88
N THR A 62 2.89 18.48 -6.10
CA THR A 62 2.95 18.42 -4.65
C THR A 62 3.43 17.06 -4.18
N PHE A 63 4.15 17.02 -3.05
CA PHE A 63 4.73 15.81 -2.47
C PHE A 63 4.34 15.73 -1.00
N THR A 64 3.52 14.74 -0.64
CA THR A 64 3.02 14.55 0.73
C THR A 64 3.56 13.24 1.29
N GLU A 65 4.25 13.29 2.42
CA GLU A 65 4.57 12.08 3.19
C GLU A 65 3.29 11.49 3.77
N VAL A 66 3.05 10.20 3.48
CA VAL A 66 1.92 9.45 4.03
C VAL A 66 2.36 8.78 5.33
N THR A 67 3.44 8.01 5.24
CA THR A 67 3.99 7.20 6.34
C THR A 67 5.38 6.67 5.94
N THR A 68 6.00 5.88 6.81
CA THR A 68 7.19 5.07 6.52
C THR A 68 6.87 3.57 6.57
N SER A 69 7.74 2.73 6.01
CA SER A 69 7.71 1.28 6.20
C SER A 69 9.15 0.74 6.28
N ASP A 70 9.32 -0.57 6.45
CA ASP A 70 10.64 -1.18 6.61
C ASP A 70 11.18 -1.85 5.34
N HIS A 71 10.39 -1.88 4.25
CA HIS A 71 10.80 -2.51 3.00
C HIS A 71 10.42 -1.75 1.71
N ASN A 72 11.33 -1.73 0.74
CA ASN A 72 11.16 -0.97 -0.52
C ASN A 72 10.07 -1.56 -1.42
N TYR A 73 9.75 -2.85 -1.23
CA TYR A 73 8.84 -3.62 -2.07
C TYR A 73 7.47 -3.83 -1.41
N ASP A 74 7.24 -3.21 -0.25
CA ASP A 74 5.89 -3.12 0.32
C ASP A 74 4.96 -2.51 -0.71
N MET A 75 3.76 -3.06 -0.80
CA MET A 75 2.87 -2.73 -1.87
C MET A 75 1.42 -2.76 -1.41
N GLY A 76 0.72 -1.67 -1.73
CA GLY A 76 -0.70 -1.49 -1.53
C GLY A 76 -1.24 -0.46 -2.51
N SER A 77 -2.55 -0.29 -2.51
CA SER A 77 -3.26 0.49 -3.52
C SER A 77 -3.75 1.82 -3.01
N LEU A 78 -3.78 2.80 -3.92
CA LEU A 78 -4.36 4.13 -3.73
C LEU A 78 -5.79 4.14 -4.27
N TYR A 79 -6.74 4.56 -3.44
CA TYR A 79 -8.14 4.72 -3.78
C TYR A 79 -8.46 6.21 -3.83
N ILE A 80 -8.91 6.69 -4.99
CA ILE A 80 -9.41 8.05 -5.17
C ILE A 80 -10.91 7.95 -5.37
N GLU A 81 -11.68 8.26 -4.32
CA GLU A 81 -13.12 8.07 -4.37
C GLU A 81 -13.85 9.34 -4.79
N PRO A 82 -14.98 9.21 -5.52
CA PRO A 82 -15.78 10.36 -5.95
C PRO A 82 -16.26 11.27 -4.81
N ALA A 83 -16.43 10.72 -3.60
CA ALA A 83 -16.89 11.44 -2.42
C ALA A 83 -15.79 12.26 -1.72
N GLY A 84 -14.57 12.31 -2.28
CA GLY A 84 -13.47 13.14 -1.79
C GLY A 84 -12.59 12.52 -0.68
N VAL A 85 -12.93 11.32 -0.20
CA VAL A 85 -12.06 10.58 0.73
C VAL A 85 -11.09 9.70 -0.04
N TRP A 86 -9.80 9.94 0.14
CA TRP A 86 -8.74 9.14 -0.47
C TRP A 86 -8.27 8.10 0.54
N ARG A 87 -7.94 6.90 0.07
CA ARG A 87 -7.52 5.79 0.94
C ARG A 87 -6.24 5.16 0.44
N ILE A 88 -5.44 4.63 1.37
CA ILE A 88 -4.39 3.66 1.08
C ILE A 88 -4.63 2.44 1.96
N ILE A 89 -4.67 1.27 1.34
CA ILE A 89 -4.68 -0.01 2.04
C ILE A 89 -3.38 -0.73 1.65
N ALA A 90 -2.48 -0.86 2.62
CA ALA A 90 -1.11 -1.32 2.39
C ALA A 90 -0.49 -1.94 3.66
N PRO A 91 0.51 -2.82 3.53
CA PRO A 91 1.23 -3.36 4.67
C PRO A 91 2.31 -2.38 5.16
N THR A 92 1.92 -1.32 5.87
CA THR A 92 2.84 -0.24 6.28
C THR A 92 3.30 -0.34 7.73
N GLU A 93 2.69 -1.22 8.53
CA GLU A 93 3.14 -1.48 9.89
C GLU A 93 4.05 -2.72 9.93
N PRO A 94 5.05 -2.78 10.83
CA PRO A 94 5.95 -3.92 10.91
C PRO A 94 5.19 -5.22 11.18
N GLY A 95 5.50 -6.25 10.41
CA GLY A 95 5.01 -7.60 10.63
C GLY A 95 5.93 -8.47 11.49
N PRO A 96 5.59 -9.76 11.66
CA PRO A 96 6.40 -10.72 12.42
C PRO A 96 7.80 -10.96 11.81
N GLN A 97 7.97 -10.85 10.49
CA GLN A 97 9.27 -10.96 9.84
C GLN A 97 9.84 -9.57 9.56
N LYS A 98 10.50 -9.04 10.58
CA LYS A 98 11.10 -7.71 10.58
C LYS A 98 12.05 -7.52 9.40
N TRP A 99 11.92 -6.40 8.69
CA TRP A 99 12.67 -6.05 7.48
C TRP A 99 12.39 -6.95 6.28
N GLY A 100 11.58 -7.98 6.41
CA GLY A 100 11.06 -8.74 5.29
C GLY A 100 10.06 -7.91 4.48
N THR A 101 9.75 -8.34 3.26
CA THR A 101 8.69 -7.66 2.49
C THR A 101 7.34 -7.83 3.19
N GLY A 102 6.52 -6.78 3.17
CA GLY A 102 5.20 -6.79 3.78
C GLY A 102 5.24 -6.53 5.27
N GLY A 103 4.11 -6.74 5.92
CA GLY A 103 3.93 -6.39 7.32
C GLY A 103 2.50 -6.60 7.76
N GLU A 104 2.03 -5.81 8.72
CA GLU A 104 0.61 -5.75 9.04
C GLU A 104 -0.11 -4.77 8.10
N MET A 105 -1.32 -5.13 7.68
CA MET A 105 -2.17 -4.33 6.80
C MET A 105 -2.76 -3.14 7.56
N VAL A 106 -2.78 -1.98 6.92
CA VAL A 106 -3.23 -0.72 7.53
C VAL A 106 -4.13 0.03 6.57
N LEU A 107 -5.14 0.71 7.12
CA LEU A 107 -5.96 1.69 6.42
C LEU A 107 -5.49 3.11 6.76
N TRP A 108 -5.12 3.87 5.73
CA TRP A 108 -4.85 5.29 5.82
C TRP A 108 -5.93 6.09 5.08
N LEU A 109 -6.34 7.21 5.65
CA LEU A 109 -7.33 8.11 5.05
C LEU A 109 -6.77 9.52 4.87
N SER A 110 -7.17 10.16 3.78
CA SER A 110 -7.04 11.59 3.55
C SER A 110 -8.40 12.18 3.17
N LYS A 111 -8.71 13.38 3.71
CA LYS A 111 -9.98 14.10 3.50
C LYS A 111 -9.77 15.47 2.85
N ASP A 112 -8.57 15.75 2.37
CA ASP A 112 -8.12 17.02 1.82
C ASP A 112 -7.30 16.81 0.53
N ASP A 113 -7.79 15.92 -0.35
CA ASP A 113 -7.17 15.54 -1.61
C ASP A 113 -5.69 15.12 -1.50
N GLY A 114 -5.36 14.34 -0.46
CA GLY A 114 -4.03 13.80 -0.23
C GLY A 114 -3.05 14.78 0.42
N GLY A 115 -3.52 15.91 0.95
CA GLY A 115 -2.69 16.91 1.63
C GLY A 115 -2.22 16.46 3.01
N THR A 116 -3.08 15.75 3.76
CA THR A 116 -2.78 15.15 5.05
C THR A 116 -3.33 13.73 5.12
N TRP A 117 -2.62 12.86 5.84
CA TRP A 117 -2.97 11.45 6.01
C TRP A 117 -3.06 11.09 7.49
N THR A 118 -4.03 10.26 7.84
CA THR A 118 -4.22 9.72 9.19
C THR A 118 -4.28 8.20 9.11
N LYS A 119 -3.56 7.53 10.01
CA LYS A 119 -3.75 6.09 10.24
C LYS A 119 -5.11 5.88 10.87
N GLU A 120 -6.05 5.30 10.13
CA GLU A 120 -7.41 5.09 10.61
C GLU A 120 -7.47 3.86 11.51
N LEU A 121 -6.91 2.74 11.04
CA LEU A 121 -6.82 1.50 11.82
C LEU A 121 -5.76 0.54 11.25
N ASP A 122 -5.33 -0.37 12.11
CA ASP A 122 -4.57 -1.57 11.74
C ASP A 122 -5.57 -2.68 11.38
N ILE A 123 -5.59 -3.09 10.10
CA ILE A 123 -6.52 -4.08 9.55
C ILE A 123 -6.15 -5.48 10.06
N THR A 124 -4.85 -5.76 10.19
CA THR A 124 -4.33 -6.99 10.79
C THR A 124 -3.38 -6.66 11.94
N HIS A 125 -3.23 -7.60 12.87
CA HIS A 125 -2.29 -7.47 13.98
C HIS A 125 -1.85 -8.85 14.49
N GLY A 126 -0.60 -8.96 14.93
CA GLY A 126 -0.09 -10.19 15.54
C GLY A 126 -0.11 -11.38 14.58
N SER A 127 0.03 -11.12 13.28
CA SER A 127 0.03 -12.14 12.24
C SER A 127 1.23 -13.07 12.40
N LEU A 128 1.09 -14.30 11.89
CA LEU A 128 2.20 -15.27 11.87
C LEU A 128 3.19 -15.01 10.73
N ARG A 129 2.71 -14.36 9.66
CA ARG A 129 3.45 -14.05 8.44
C ARG A 129 3.18 -12.61 8.02
N ASN A 130 4.10 -12.03 7.28
CA ASN A 130 3.89 -10.70 6.70
C ASN A 130 2.80 -10.77 5.63
N HIS A 131 1.86 -9.82 5.68
CA HIS A 131 0.92 -9.55 4.60
C HIS A 131 1.58 -8.70 3.54
N ALA A 132 1.37 -9.01 2.27
CA ALA A 132 2.06 -8.37 1.17
C ALA A 132 1.19 -8.23 -0.07
N TYR A 133 1.63 -7.32 -0.95
CA TYR A 133 1.10 -7.18 -2.31
C TYR A 133 -0.40 -6.89 -2.39
N ALA A 134 -0.93 -6.05 -1.50
CA ALA A 134 -2.32 -5.66 -1.52
C ALA A 134 -2.70 -4.94 -2.83
N ARG A 135 -3.89 -5.26 -3.35
CA ARG A 135 -4.46 -4.66 -4.54
C ARG A 135 -5.92 -4.29 -4.33
N ARG A 136 -6.30 -3.15 -4.92
CA ARG A 136 -7.69 -2.74 -5.05
C ARG A 136 -8.40 -3.48 -6.19
N PRO A 137 -9.62 -4.00 -5.97
CA PRO A 137 -10.46 -4.50 -7.05
C PRO A 137 -10.91 -3.39 -7.99
N VAL A 138 -11.18 -3.74 -9.25
CA VAL A 138 -11.86 -2.85 -10.20
C VAL A 138 -13.36 -2.89 -9.90
N ASN A 139 -14.02 -1.73 -9.85
CA ASN A 139 -15.44 -1.62 -9.48
C ASN A 139 -15.75 -2.30 -8.13
N ALA A 140 -14.92 -2.04 -7.13
CA ALA A 140 -14.97 -2.70 -5.82
C ALA A 140 -16.36 -2.59 -5.17
N HIS A 141 -16.87 -3.74 -4.71
CA HIS A 141 -18.01 -3.79 -3.80
C HIS A 141 -17.55 -3.35 -2.40
N PRO A 142 -18.37 -2.65 -1.59
CA PRO A 142 -17.98 -2.27 -0.23
C PRO A 142 -17.51 -3.43 0.65
N ASP A 143 -17.96 -4.66 0.38
CA ASP A 143 -17.58 -5.86 1.15
C ASP A 143 -16.35 -6.60 0.58
N PHE A 144 -15.79 -6.14 -0.55
CA PHE A 144 -14.58 -6.68 -1.18
C PHE A 144 -13.76 -5.53 -1.74
N TYR A 145 -12.94 -4.93 -0.88
CA TYR A 145 -12.32 -3.64 -1.14
C TYR A 145 -10.81 -3.69 -1.28
N ALA A 146 -10.14 -4.65 -0.66
CA ALA A 146 -8.74 -4.97 -0.93
C ALA A 146 -8.54 -6.48 -0.91
N PHE A 147 -7.58 -6.97 -1.70
CA PHE A 147 -7.20 -8.38 -1.79
C PHE A 147 -5.69 -8.52 -1.73
N TRP A 148 -5.17 -9.45 -0.93
CA TRP A 148 -3.74 -9.63 -0.71
C TRP A 148 -3.40 -11.07 -0.32
N ALA A 149 -2.10 -11.34 -0.19
CA ALA A 149 -1.59 -12.63 0.28
C ALA A 149 -0.62 -12.44 1.45
N ASP A 150 -0.39 -13.49 2.24
CA ASP A 150 0.69 -13.52 3.23
C ASP A 150 1.87 -14.40 2.78
N GLY A 151 2.96 -14.33 3.53
CA GLY A 151 4.11 -15.22 3.38
C GLY A 151 5.22 -14.91 4.37
N ASN A 152 6.04 -15.92 4.67
CA ASN A 152 7.25 -15.74 5.47
C ASN A 152 8.43 -15.40 4.53
N PRO A 153 8.98 -14.17 4.55
CA PRO A 153 10.14 -13.82 3.73
C PRO A 153 11.45 -14.47 4.19
N ASP A 154 11.53 -15.04 5.38
CA ASP A 154 12.72 -15.73 5.91
C ASP A 154 12.80 -17.21 5.49
N GLY A 155 11.75 -17.77 4.88
CA GLY A 155 11.74 -19.17 4.45
C GLY A 155 10.46 -19.62 3.76
N PHE A 156 10.52 -20.77 3.10
CA PHE A 156 9.36 -21.32 2.41
C PHE A 156 8.20 -21.56 3.41
N SER A 157 7.02 -21.07 3.04
CA SER A 157 5.81 -21.14 3.85
C SER A 157 4.58 -21.24 2.95
N GLU A 158 3.46 -21.63 3.53
CA GLU A 158 2.17 -21.43 2.87
C GLU A 158 1.92 -19.94 2.63
N SER A 159 1.11 -19.65 1.63
CA SER A 159 0.60 -18.32 1.33
C SER A 159 -0.93 -18.41 1.28
N HIS A 160 -1.57 -17.67 2.16
CA HIS A 160 -3.03 -17.56 2.26
C HIS A 160 -3.48 -16.29 1.55
N LEU A 161 -4.74 -16.28 1.11
CA LEU A 161 -5.34 -15.18 0.39
C LEU A 161 -6.40 -14.52 1.27
N TYR A 162 -6.38 -13.19 1.34
CA TYR A 162 -7.22 -12.42 2.24
C TYR A 162 -7.94 -11.31 1.50
N PHE A 163 -9.09 -10.90 2.03
CA PHE A 163 -9.75 -9.67 1.63
C PHE A 163 -10.38 -8.94 2.82
N THR A 164 -10.66 -7.66 2.63
CA THR A 164 -11.37 -6.83 3.62
C THR A 164 -12.48 -6.02 2.96
N ASN A 165 -13.39 -5.51 3.79
CA ASN A 165 -14.39 -4.55 3.40
C ASN A 165 -13.78 -3.14 3.26
N LYS A 166 -14.59 -2.15 2.89
CA LYS A 166 -14.17 -0.77 2.65
C LYS A 166 -13.68 -0.05 3.92
N ASN A 167 -14.19 -0.44 5.07
CA ASN A 167 -13.83 0.15 6.34
C ASN A 167 -12.55 -0.46 6.92
N GLY A 168 -12.13 -1.63 6.42
CA GLY A 168 -10.95 -2.33 6.94
C GLY A 168 -11.21 -3.07 8.26
N ASP A 169 -12.43 -3.06 8.77
CA ASP A 169 -12.79 -3.58 10.11
C ASP A 169 -13.27 -5.05 10.09
N GLU A 170 -13.47 -5.62 8.91
CA GLU A 170 -13.72 -7.04 8.72
C GLU A 170 -12.71 -7.63 7.75
N VAL A 171 -12.09 -8.73 8.14
CA VAL A 171 -11.10 -9.46 7.32
C VAL A 171 -11.56 -10.89 7.14
N TRP A 172 -11.38 -11.39 5.93
CA TRP A 172 -11.67 -12.78 5.60
C TRP A 172 -10.47 -13.43 4.93
N GLU A 173 -10.24 -14.69 5.28
CA GLU A 173 -9.28 -15.59 4.65
C GLU A 173 -10.01 -16.55 3.70
N LEU A 174 -9.55 -16.66 2.46
CA LEU A 174 -10.02 -17.68 1.53
C LEU A 174 -9.52 -19.06 1.97
N PRO A 175 -10.31 -20.13 1.79
CA PRO A 175 -9.87 -21.48 2.10
C PRO A 175 -8.60 -21.85 1.33
N TYR A 176 -7.59 -22.38 2.04
CA TYR A 176 -6.34 -22.82 1.42
C TYR A 176 -6.54 -23.97 0.42
N GLU A 177 -7.43 -24.90 0.76
CA GLU A 177 -7.89 -25.97 -0.13
C GLU A 177 -9.37 -25.76 -0.46
N MET A 178 -9.71 -25.72 -1.76
CA MET A 178 -11.10 -25.76 -2.23
C MET A 178 -11.40 -27.17 -2.74
N VAL A 179 -12.31 -27.87 -2.05
CA VAL A 179 -12.75 -29.23 -2.42
C VAL A 179 -13.90 -29.21 -3.45
N GLU A 180 -14.69 -28.15 -3.42
CA GLU A 180 -15.84 -27.90 -4.31
C GLU A 180 -15.60 -26.64 -5.14
N ASP A 181 -16.46 -26.38 -6.14
CA ASP A 181 -16.37 -25.19 -7.01
C ASP A 181 -16.50 -23.87 -6.25
N GLU A 182 -17.20 -23.89 -5.10
CA GLU A 182 -17.37 -22.74 -4.21
C GLU A 182 -17.01 -23.13 -2.77
N ALA A 183 -16.35 -22.23 -2.06
CA ALA A 183 -16.02 -22.41 -0.66
C ALA A 183 -16.22 -21.10 0.10
N LYS A 184 -16.77 -21.20 1.33
CA LYS A 184 -17.05 -20.03 2.15
C LYS A 184 -15.74 -19.52 2.81
N PRO A 185 -15.41 -18.23 2.71
CA PRO A 185 -14.25 -17.68 3.39
C PRO A 185 -14.47 -17.61 4.90
N LYS A 186 -13.36 -17.65 5.64
CA LYS A 186 -13.33 -17.61 7.12
C LYS A 186 -13.14 -16.17 7.58
N ALA A 187 -14.06 -15.66 8.41
CA ALA A 187 -13.87 -14.37 9.09
C ALA A 187 -12.79 -14.49 10.17
N LEU A 188 -11.96 -13.45 10.31
CA LEU A 188 -10.88 -13.35 11.29
C LEU A 188 -11.21 -12.41 12.45
#